data_AF-A0A842LQ98-F1
#
_entry.id   AF-A0A842LQ98-F1
#
_cell.length_a   1.000
_cell.length_b   1.000
_cell.length_c   1.000
_cell.angle_alpha   90.00
_cell.angle_beta   90.00
_cell.angle_gamma   90.00
#
_symmetry.space_group_name_H-M   'P 1'
#
loop_
_entity.id
_entity.type
_entity.pdbx_description
1 polymer ?
#
loop_
_entity_poly.entity_id
_entity_poly.type
_entity_poly.pdbx_seq_one_letter_code
_entity_poly.pdbx_strand_id
1 'polypeptide(L)'
;MSPDYELGREIERLGADIFGVADLRYLKGCETHPEGLLDEYTRGISIGVKLPDDVFELFPRRGIYGRVYDVSNRLLDEIALRLVSVLTDMPLRAGEPMKNRCGECRACVERCPSGAIRDSSFEEYPESRESVFDVERCVEETGKYLEDPDIGARVCGECIRVCPVGRKATSSRRQS
;
A
#
# COMPACT_ATOMS: atom_id res chain seq x y z
N MET A 1 25.97 -12.52 8.15
CA MET A 1 24.92 -11.52 7.87
C MET A 1 23.58 -12.17 8.18
N SER A 2 22.57 -11.43 8.64
CA SER A 2 21.25 -12.02 8.88
C SER A 2 20.52 -12.27 7.55
N PRO A 3 19.70 -13.32 7.44
CA PRO A 3 18.87 -13.56 6.25
C PRO A 3 18.01 -12.35 5.87
N ASP A 4 17.50 -11.62 6.87
CA ASP A 4 16.71 -10.39 6.66
C ASP A 4 17.50 -9.28 5.93
N TYR A 5 18.80 -9.18 6.20
CA TYR A 5 19.67 -8.18 5.57
C TYR A 5 19.91 -8.50 4.09
N GLU A 6 20.15 -9.77 3.76
CA GLU A 6 20.37 -10.20 2.38
C GLU A 6 19.11 -10.05 1.53
N LEU A 7 17.95 -10.43 2.09
CA LEU A 7 16.67 -10.21 1.44
C LEU A 7 16.42 -8.73 1.19
N GLY A 8 16.69 -7.86 2.16
CA GLY A 8 16.52 -6.42 1.99
C GLY A 8 17.38 -5.85 0.87
N ARG A 9 18.66 -6.26 0.81
CA ARG A 9 19.58 -5.85 -0.27
C ARG A 9 19.12 -6.31 -1.64
N GLU A 10 18.57 -7.51 -1.74
CA GLU A 10 18.03 -8.02 -3.00
C GLU A 10 16.77 -7.25 -3.40
N ILE A 11 15.84 -7.01 -2.49
CA ILE A 11 14.61 -6.24 -2.77
C ILE A 11 14.94 -4.81 -3.23
N GLU A 12 15.90 -4.14 -2.58
CA GLU A 12 16.39 -2.82 -2.99
C GLU A 12 17.01 -2.87 -4.39
N ARG A 13 17.81 -3.91 -4.68
CA ARG A 13 18.42 -4.13 -6.00
C ARG A 13 17.36 -4.36 -7.09
N LEU A 14 16.23 -4.96 -6.73
CA LEU A 14 15.10 -5.18 -7.62
C LEU A 14 14.23 -3.92 -7.81
N GLY A 15 14.46 -2.86 -7.04
CA GLY A 15 13.84 -1.54 -7.24
C GLY A 15 12.74 -1.16 -6.25
N ALA A 16 12.55 -1.90 -5.15
CA ALA A 16 11.66 -1.46 -4.07
C ALA A 16 12.36 -0.47 -3.13
N ASP A 17 11.61 0.51 -2.62
CA ASP A 17 12.11 1.51 -1.66
C ASP A 17 11.92 1.07 -0.20
N ILE A 18 10.99 0.15 0.03
CA ILE A 18 10.65 -0.38 1.34
C ILE A 18 10.17 -1.81 1.23
N PHE A 19 10.46 -2.60 2.26
CA PHE A 19 9.83 -3.88 2.49
C PHE A 19 9.60 -4.10 3.98
N GLY A 20 8.74 -5.06 4.30
CA GLY A 20 8.49 -5.54 5.65
C GLY A 20 8.04 -6.99 5.64
N VAL A 21 8.37 -7.70 6.72
CA VAL A 21 7.95 -9.08 6.95
C VAL A 21 6.86 -9.09 8.02
N ALA A 22 5.70 -9.62 7.71
CA ALA A 22 4.57 -9.77 8.60
C ALA A 22 4.46 -11.20 9.13
N ASP A 23 4.03 -11.34 10.39
CA ASP A 23 3.60 -12.61 10.95
C ASP A 23 2.12 -12.83 10.62
N LEU A 24 1.83 -13.76 9.71
CA LEU A 24 0.46 -14.00 9.25
C LEU A 24 -0.40 -14.73 10.29
N ARG A 25 0.20 -15.21 11.39
CA ARG A 25 -0.54 -15.87 12.47
C ARG A 25 -1.51 -14.92 13.18
N TYR A 26 -1.26 -13.60 13.14
CA TYR A 26 -2.20 -12.59 13.65
C TYR A 26 -3.51 -12.52 12.84
N LEU A 27 -3.52 -13.06 11.62
CA LEU A 27 -4.67 -13.05 10.72
C LEU A 27 -5.42 -14.39 10.70
N LYS A 28 -5.06 -15.36 11.58
CA LYS A 28 -5.76 -16.65 11.63
C LYS A 28 -7.25 -16.43 11.88
N GLY A 29 -8.09 -17.04 11.03
CA GLY A 29 -9.54 -16.90 11.08
C GLY A 29 -10.10 -15.79 10.18
N CYS A 30 -9.25 -14.97 9.54
CA CYS A 30 -9.69 -14.12 8.44
C CYS A 30 -10.08 -14.98 7.23
N GLU A 31 -11.10 -14.54 6.49
CA GLU A 31 -11.47 -15.14 5.21
C GLU A 31 -10.30 -14.99 4.22
N THR A 32 -9.95 -16.09 3.55
CA THR A 32 -8.92 -16.10 2.51
C THR A 32 -9.43 -16.73 1.23
N HIS A 33 -8.90 -16.27 0.10
CA HIS A 33 -9.08 -16.90 -1.18
C HIS A 33 -7.70 -17.14 -1.84
N PRO A 34 -7.29 -18.40 -2.08
CA PRO A 34 -8.00 -19.64 -1.74
C PRO A 34 -8.19 -19.86 -0.23
N GLU A 35 -9.17 -20.68 0.15
CA GLU A 35 -9.40 -21.05 1.55
C GLU A 35 -8.17 -21.75 2.17
N GLY A 36 -7.91 -21.51 3.46
CA GLY A 36 -6.81 -22.16 4.18
C GLY A 36 -5.40 -21.61 3.90
N LEU A 37 -5.27 -20.46 3.21
CA LEU A 37 -3.97 -19.89 2.86
C LEU A 37 -3.09 -19.63 4.11
N LEU A 38 -3.71 -19.23 5.23
CA LEU A 38 -2.98 -18.88 6.46
C LEU A 38 -2.60 -20.10 7.31
N ASP A 39 -2.99 -21.30 6.90
CA ASP A 39 -2.63 -22.55 7.60
C ASP A 39 -1.17 -22.92 7.34
N GLU A 40 -0.75 -22.81 6.07
CA GLU A 40 0.62 -23.14 5.63
C GLU A 40 1.52 -21.90 5.58
N TYR A 41 1.00 -20.74 5.15
CA TYR A 41 1.79 -19.53 5.01
C TYR A 41 1.75 -18.69 6.28
N THR A 42 2.80 -18.78 7.09
CA THR A 42 2.92 -18.06 8.37
C THR A 42 3.70 -16.74 8.29
N ARG A 43 4.26 -16.42 7.12
CA ARG A 43 5.01 -15.20 6.85
C ARG A 43 4.51 -14.54 5.57
N GLY A 44 4.38 -13.22 5.60
CA GLY A 44 4.03 -12.40 4.44
C GLY A 44 5.08 -11.35 4.22
N ILE A 45 5.44 -11.09 2.96
CA ILE A 45 6.33 -9.98 2.60
C ILE A 45 5.51 -8.91 1.90
N SER A 46 5.59 -7.70 2.42
CA SER A 46 5.05 -6.51 1.77
C SER A 46 6.22 -5.69 1.23
N ILE A 47 6.10 -5.23 -0.01
CA ILE A 47 7.07 -4.38 -0.70
C ILE A 47 6.37 -3.10 -1.16
N GLY A 48 7.12 -2.00 -1.25
CA GLY A 48 6.59 -0.72 -1.68
C GLY A 48 7.58 0.04 -2.55
N VAL A 49 7.04 0.73 -3.55
CA VAL A 49 7.76 1.65 -4.42
C VAL A 49 7.20 3.06 -4.20
N LYS A 50 8.08 4.04 -3.99
CA LYS A 50 7.72 5.44 -3.81
C LYS A 50 7.40 6.05 -5.16
N LEU A 51 6.18 6.58 -5.30
CA LEU A 51 5.84 7.43 -6.43
C LEU A 51 6.46 8.82 -6.24
N PRO A 52 6.98 9.48 -7.30
CA PRO A 52 7.49 10.85 -7.20
C PRO A 52 6.42 11.82 -6.70
N ASP A 53 6.79 12.72 -5.79
CA ASP A 53 5.84 13.63 -5.14
C ASP A 53 5.14 14.57 -6.16
N ASP A 54 5.88 15.00 -7.18
CA ASP A 54 5.41 15.86 -8.29
C ASP A 54 4.23 15.25 -9.06
N VAL A 55 4.11 13.91 -9.10
CA VAL A 55 2.98 13.23 -9.74
C VAL A 55 1.66 13.60 -9.08
N PHE A 56 1.68 13.88 -7.77
CA PHE A 56 0.51 14.30 -7.02
C PHE A 56 0.23 15.81 -7.10
N GLU A 57 1.18 16.62 -7.56
CA GLU A 57 0.99 18.06 -7.77
C GLU A 57 0.18 18.36 -9.04
N LEU A 58 0.09 17.39 -9.95
CA LEU A 58 -0.63 17.50 -11.21
C LEU A 58 -2.16 17.38 -11.08
N PHE A 59 -2.69 17.16 -9.88
CA PHE A 59 -4.13 17.09 -9.64
C PHE A 59 -4.81 18.44 -10.00
N PRO A 60 -5.95 18.44 -10.73
CA PRO A 60 -6.81 17.29 -11.04
C PRO A 60 -6.48 16.51 -12.32
N ARG A 61 -5.40 16.84 -13.06
CA ARG A 61 -4.98 16.12 -14.27
C ARG A 61 -4.29 14.80 -13.93
N ARG A 62 -5.10 13.75 -13.72
CA ARG A 62 -4.67 12.46 -13.14
C ARG A 62 -4.08 11.45 -14.13
N GLY A 63 -4.06 11.73 -15.43
CA GLY A 63 -3.55 10.76 -16.43
C GLY A 63 -2.09 10.36 -16.23
N ILE A 64 -1.21 11.29 -15.83
CA ILE A 64 0.19 10.98 -15.51
C ILE A 64 0.28 10.09 -14.26
N TYR A 65 -0.53 10.39 -13.24
CA TYR A 65 -0.60 9.56 -12.03
C TYR A 65 -1.03 8.13 -12.34
N GLY A 66 -2.06 7.94 -13.17
CA GLY A 66 -2.48 6.61 -13.62
C GLY A 66 -1.34 5.83 -14.30
N ARG A 67 -0.62 6.46 -15.24
CA ARG A 67 0.51 5.81 -15.91
C ARG A 67 1.64 5.43 -14.95
N VAL A 68 2.00 6.31 -14.02
CA VAL A 68 3.05 6.05 -13.03
C VAL A 68 2.61 4.91 -12.09
N TYR A 69 1.35 4.92 -11.64
CA TYR A 69 0.76 3.86 -10.83
C TYR A 69 0.84 2.49 -11.53
N ASP A 70 0.48 2.42 -12.82
CA ASP A 70 0.53 1.18 -13.58
C ASP A 70 1.96 0.63 -13.74
N VAL A 71 2.93 1.50 -14.05
CA VAL A 71 4.34 1.11 -14.17
C VAL A 71 4.88 0.61 -12.82
N SER A 72 4.54 1.28 -11.73
CA SER A 72 4.95 0.85 -10.38
C SER A 72 4.33 -0.49 -9.99
N ASN A 73 3.07 -0.76 -10.31
CA ASN A 73 2.45 -2.06 -10.03
C ASN A 73 3.12 -3.20 -10.82
N ARG A 74 3.46 -2.97 -12.09
CA ARG A 74 4.21 -3.96 -12.88
C ARG A 74 5.58 -4.29 -12.28
N LEU A 75 6.27 -3.27 -11.77
CA LEU A 75 7.54 -3.47 -11.05
C LEU A 75 7.32 -4.30 -9.78
N LEU A 76 6.29 -3.99 -8.99
CA LEU A 76 5.96 -4.75 -7.77
C LEU A 76 5.63 -6.22 -8.11
N ASP A 77 4.85 -6.47 -9.16
CA ASP A 77 4.53 -7.83 -9.63
C ASP A 77 5.80 -8.59 -10.05
N GLU A 78 6.73 -7.93 -10.75
CA GLU A 78 8.01 -8.53 -11.14
C GLU A 78 8.88 -8.87 -9.92
N ILE A 79 8.94 -7.98 -8.94
CA ILE A 79 9.66 -8.22 -7.68
C ILE A 79 9.02 -9.43 -6.97
N ALA A 80 7.70 -9.45 -6.82
CA ALA A 80 6.98 -10.53 -6.15
C ALA A 80 7.25 -11.89 -6.81
N LEU A 81 7.21 -11.97 -8.14
CA LEU A 81 7.51 -13.20 -8.89
C LEU A 81 8.94 -13.69 -8.63
N ARG A 82 9.93 -12.78 -8.60
CA ARG A 82 11.33 -13.12 -8.30
C ARG A 82 11.48 -13.62 -6.87
N LEU A 83 10.79 -12.99 -5.92
CA LEU A 83 10.86 -13.36 -4.51
C LEU A 83 10.27 -14.75 -4.22
N VAL A 84 9.17 -15.14 -4.89
CA VAL A 84 8.59 -16.50 -4.71
C VAL A 84 9.63 -17.60 -4.97
N SER A 85 10.54 -17.40 -5.92
CA SER A 85 11.61 -18.37 -6.23
C SER A 85 12.70 -18.48 -5.16
N VAL A 86 12.82 -17.50 -4.26
CA VAL A 86 13.88 -17.39 -3.24
C VAL A 86 13.37 -17.75 -1.84
N LEU A 87 12.08 -17.54 -1.58
CA LEU A 87 11.53 -17.47 -0.23
C LEU A 87 11.08 -18.79 0.41
N THR A 88 11.35 -19.95 -0.20
CA THR A 88 10.69 -21.20 0.24
C THR A 88 11.02 -21.59 1.68
N ASP A 89 12.21 -21.28 2.21
CA ASP A 89 12.64 -21.74 3.54
C ASP A 89 13.46 -20.71 4.36
N MET A 90 13.50 -19.43 3.96
CA MET A 90 14.30 -18.44 4.69
C MET A 90 13.68 -18.11 6.06
N PRO A 91 14.44 -18.21 7.18
CA PRO A 91 13.93 -17.91 8.52
C PRO A 91 13.87 -16.39 8.75
N LEU A 92 12.88 -15.74 8.16
CA LEU A 92 12.70 -14.29 8.23
C LEU A 92 12.07 -13.86 9.55
N ARG A 93 12.62 -12.78 10.12
CA ARG A 93 12.08 -12.19 11.35
C ARG A 93 10.93 -11.25 11.00
N ALA A 94 9.76 -11.54 11.53
CA ALA A 94 8.61 -10.65 11.42
C ALA A 94 8.85 -9.36 12.24
N GLY A 95 8.36 -8.24 11.70
CA GLY A 95 8.21 -6.99 12.43
C GLY A 95 6.94 -6.98 13.28
N GLU A 96 6.72 -5.86 13.97
CA GLU A 96 5.51 -5.61 14.75
C GLU A 96 4.47 -4.84 13.92
N PRO A 97 3.17 -5.05 14.17
CA PRO A 97 2.11 -4.23 13.60
C PRO A 97 2.35 -2.73 13.82
N MET A 98 1.97 -1.93 12.84
CA MET A 98 2.11 -0.48 12.92
C MET A 98 0.86 0.16 13.53
N LYS A 99 1.08 1.03 14.51
CA LYS A 99 0.01 1.81 15.14
C LYS A 99 -0.55 2.88 14.19
N ASN A 100 -1.81 3.21 14.38
CA ASN A 100 -2.48 4.32 13.72
C ASN A 100 -1.77 5.64 14.03
N ARG A 101 -1.57 6.46 13.00
CA ARG A 101 -0.88 7.77 13.07
C ARG A 101 -1.75 8.94 12.64
N CYS A 102 -3.06 8.74 12.53
CA CYS A 102 -4.01 9.78 12.16
C CYS A 102 -4.20 10.80 13.30
N GLY A 103 -4.33 10.33 14.54
CA GLY A 103 -4.74 11.20 15.66
C GLY A 103 -6.07 11.87 15.34
N GLU A 104 -6.15 13.19 15.45
CA GLU A 104 -7.34 13.99 15.11
C GLU A 104 -7.38 14.41 13.63
N CYS A 105 -6.47 13.93 12.78
CA CYS A 105 -6.39 14.33 11.37
C CYS A 105 -7.56 13.80 10.54
N ARG A 106 -8.27 14.71 9.85
CA ARG A 106 -9.40 14.38 8.95
C ARG A 106 -9.15 14.74 7.48
N ALA A 107 -7.91 15.07 7.12
CA ALA A 107 -7.57 15.61 5.78
C ALA A 107 -8.04 14.73 4.61
N CYS A 108 -7.90 13.40 4.70
CA CYS A 108 -8.34 12.48 3.66
C CYS A 108 -9.87 12.36 3.59
N VAL A 109 -10.56 12.38 4.73
CA VAL A 109 -12.03 12.38 4.84
C VAL A 109 -12.59 13.63 4.17
N GLU A 110 -12.04 14.79 4.51
CA GLU A 110 -12.49 16.10 4.00
C GLU A 110 -12.22 16.29 2.51
N ARG A 111 -11.17 15.67 1.97
CA ARG A 111 -10.79 15.83 0.56
C ARG A 111 -11.33 14.74 -0.37
N CYS A 112 -11.86 13.64 0.16
CA CYS A 112 -12.34 12.53 -0.66
C CYS A 112 -13.50 12.98 -1.57
N PRO A 113 -13.36 12.94 -2.90
CA PRO A 113 -14.38 13.45 -3.82
C PRO A 113 -15.69 12.65 -3.77
N SER A 114 -15.61 11.36 -3.43
CA SER A 114 -16.77 10.48 -3.27
C SER A 114 -17.31 10.41 -1.85
N GLY A 115 -16.64 11.04 -0.87
CA GLY A 115 -16.96 10.86 0.54
C GLY A 115 -16.87 9.38 1.00
N ALA A 116 -15.98 8.59 0.40
CA ALA A 116 -15.83 7.17 0.69
C ALA A 116 -15.06 6.87 1.98
N ILE A 117 -14.26 7.81 2.50
CA ILE A 117 -13.45 7.59 3.69
C ILE A 117 -14.28 7.99 4.91
N ARG A 118 -14.48 7.05 5.83
CA ARG A 118 -15.24 7.24 7.07
C ARG A 118 -14.32 7.79 8.15
N ASP A 119 -14.84 8.75 8.91
CA ASP A 119 -14.17 9.27 10.10
C ASP A 119 -14.20 8.21 11.20
N SER A 120 -13.04 7.60 11.46
CA SER A 120 -12.91 6.40 12.28
C SER A 120 -11.58 6.41 13.04
N SER A 121 -11.59 5.83 14.24
CA SER A 121 -10.42 5.76 15.12
C SER A 121 -10.21 4.31 15.58
N PHE A 122 -8.97 3.83 15.48
CA PHE A 122 -8.54 2.49 15.87
C PHE A 122 -7.06 2.53 16.23
N GLU A 123 -6.58 1.60 17.05
CA GLU A 123 -5.17 1.59 17.49
C GLU A 123 -4.23 0.97 16.46
N GLU A 124 -4.55 -0.21 15.93
CA GLU A 124 -3.70 -0.95 14.98
C GLU A 124 -4.49 -1.36 13.74
N TYR A 125 -5.60 -2.08 13.95
CA TYR A 125 -6.48 -2.54 12.88
C TYR A 125 -7.93 -2.11 13.14
N PRO A 126 -8.68 -1.65 12.12
CA PRO A 126 -10.10 -1.37 12.27
C PRO A 126 -10.92 -2.65 12.43
N GLU A 127 -12.14 -2.53 12.96
CA GLU A 127 -13.07 -3.67 13.07
C GLU A 127 -13.34 -4.34 11.72
N SER A 128 -13.47 -3.56 10.65
CA SER A 128 -13.64 -4.04 9.29
C SER A 128 -13.15 -3.00 8.28
N ARG A 129 -12.98 -3.39 7.01
CA ARG A 129 -12.73 -2.43 5.93
C ARG A 129 -13.89 -1.45 5.82
N GLU A 130 -15.10 -1.95 5.95
CA GLU A 130 -16.34 -1.20 5.82
C GLU A 130 -16.54 -0.21 6.97
N SER A 131 -15.92 -0.39 8.14
CA SER A 131 -16.00 0.61 9.20
C SER A 131 -15.19 1.88 8.89
N VAL A 132 -14.21 1.79 7.96
CA VAL A 132 -13.31 2.91 7.61
C VAL A 132 -13.42 3.39 6.17
N PHE A 133 -13.91 2.55 5.26
CA PHE A 133 -13.85 2.81 3.82
C PHE A 133 -15.02 2.21 3.03
N ASP A 134 -15.67 3.04 2.22
CA ASP A 134 -16.76 2.68 1.31
C ASP A 134 -16.20 2.36 -0.07
N VAL A 135 -16.00 1.07 -0.34
CA VAL A 135 -15.37 0.61 -1.58
C VAL A 135 -16.23 0.95 -2.80
N GLU A 136 -17.55 0.79 -2.69
CA GLU A 136 -18.48 1.01 -3.80
C GLU A 136 -18.42 2.47 -4.26
N ARG A 137 -18.53 3.42 -3.32
CA ARG A 137 -18.40 4.86 -3.63
C ARG A 137 -17.06 5.22 -4.25
N CYS A 138 -15.97 4.61 -3.79
CA CYS A 138 -14.65 4.85 -4.37
C CYS A 138 -14.54 4.30 -5.80
N VAL A 139 -15.05 3.09 -6.04
CA VAL A 139 -15.04 2.45 -7.35
C VAL A 139 -15.90 3.21 -8.37
N GLU A 140 -17.10 3.64 -7.97
CA GLU A 140 -17.97 4.46 -8.82
C GLU A 140 -17.29 5.77 -9.22
N GLU A 141 -16.69 6.48 -8.26
CA GLU A 141 -16.02 7.76 -8.53
C GLU A 141 -14.78 7.59 -9.40
N THR A 142 -13.96 6.55 -9.15
CA THR A 142 -12.81 6.25 -10.01
C THR A 142 -13.22 5.76 -11.39
N GLY A 143 -14.40 5.16 -11.53
CA GLY A 143 -15.00 4.80 -12.81
C GLY A 143 -15.22 6.01 -13.71
N LYS A 144 -15.63 7.16 -13.16
CA LYS A 144 -15.82 8.40 -13.94
C LYS A 144 -14.51 8.89 -14.56
N TYR A 145 -13.37 8.68 -13.89
CA TYR A 145 -12.05 9.08 -14.42
C TYR A 145 -11.53 8.15 -15.52
N LEU A 146 -12.04 6.91 -15.58
CA LEU A 146 -11.73 6.01 -16.69
C LEU A 146 -12.35 6.53 -18.00
N GLU A 147 -13.52 7.15 -17.93
CA GLU A 147 -14.25 7.70 -19.07
C GLU A 147 -13.73 9.07 -19.55
N ASP A 148 -12.92 9.75 -18.72
CA ASP A 148 -12.31 11.04 -19.04
C ASP A 148 -11.12 10.87 -20.02
N PRO A 149 -11.15 11.46 -21.23
CA PRO A 149 -10.08 11.32 -22.22
C PRO A 149 -8.71 11.84 -21.77
N ASP A 150 -8.68 12.78 -20.81
CA ASP A 150 -7.43 13.34 -20.28
C ASP A 150 -6.83 12.47 -19.15
N ILE A 151 -7.61 11.54 -18.59
CA ILE A 151 -7.19 10.63 -17.51
C ILE A 151 -7.07 9.20 -18.01
N GLY A 152 -8.15 8.63 -18.55
CA GLY A 152 -8.19 7.30 -19.16
C GLY A 152 -7.84 6.14 -18.23
N ALA A 153 -7.97 6.32 -16.91
CA ALA A 153 -7.57 5.34 -15.91
C ALA A 153 -8.53 5.36 -14.71
N ARG A 154 -8.85 4.17 -14.19
CA ARG A 154 -9.64 4.02 -12.95
C ARG A 154 -8.73 4.32 -11.75
N VAL A 155 -8.42 5.59 -11.53
CA VAL A 155 -7.45 6.00 -10.52
C VAL A 155 -7.85 7.29 -9.82
N CYS A 156 -7.77 7.28 -8.49
CA CYS A 156 -7.82 8.45 -7.63
C CYS A 156 -6.64 8.40 -6.67
N GLY A 157 -6.28 9.54 -6.08
CA GLY A 157 -5.17 9.62 -5.14
C GLY A 157 -5.28 10.80 -4.17
N GLU A 158 -6.47 11.40 -4.02
CA GLU A 158 -6.66 12.54 -3.13
C GLU A 158 -6.29 12.22 -1.68
N CYS A 159 -6.66 11.04 -1.20
CA CYS A 159 -6.35 10.58 0.15
C CYS A 159 -4.85 10.43 0.40
N ILE A 160 -4.10 9.88 -0.57
CA ILE A 160 -2.64 9.75 -0.48
C ILE A 160 -2.00 11.13 -0.60
N ARG A 161 -2.47 11.95 -1.54
CA ARG A 161 -1.97 13.31 -1.79
C ARG A 161 -2.06 14.19 -0.55
N VAL A 162 -3.15 14.15 0.21
CA VAL A 162 -3.34 15.04 1.38
C VAL A 162 -2.83 14.47 2.70
N CYS A 163 -2.48 13.19 2.75
CA CYS A 163 -2.06 12.55 4.00
C CYS A 163 -0.73 13.12 4.49
N PRO A 164 -0.67 13.76 5.68
CA PRO A 164 0.57 14.33 6.22
C PRO A 164 1.56 13.23 6.65
N VAL A 165 1.07 12.05 7.02
CA VAL A 165 1.91 10.90 7.41
C VAL A 165 2.60 10.31 6.18
N GLY A 166 1.85 10.11 5.10
CA GLY A 166 2.36 9.57 3.84
C GLY A 166 3.46 10.45 3.22
N ARG A 167 3.27 11.78 3.24
CA ARG A 167 4.28 12.74 2.75
C ARG A 167 5.57 12.74 3.57
N LYS A 168 5.47 12.68 4.91
CA LYS A 168 6.64 12.81 5.81
C LYS A 168 7.56 11.58 5.83
N ALA A 169 7.04 10.39 5.52
CA ALA A 169 7.77 9.12 5.71
C ALA A 169 9.04 8.95 4.84
N THR A 170 9.36 9.91 3.95
CA THR A 170 10.37 9.75 2.91
C THR A 170 11.64 10.59 3.08
N SER A 171 11.69 11.50 4.07
CA SER A 171 12.90 12.30 4.33
C SER A 171 13.96 11.59 5.19
N SER A 172 13.63 10.46 5.83
CA SER A 172 14.50 9.83 6.83
C SER A 172 15.38 8.67 6.35
N ARG A 173 15.24 8.17 5.12
CA ARG A 173 15.99 6.98 4.64
C ARG A 173 17.21 7.25 3.76
N ARG A 174 17.62 8.52 3.58
CA ARG A 174 18.89 8.86 2.89
C ARG A 174 20.11 8.93 3.82
N GLN A 175 19.99 8.61 5.10
CA GLN A 175 21.13 8.55 6.01
C GLN A 175 20.98 7.40 7.00
N SER A 176 21.61 6.26 6.69
CA SER A 176 22.21 5.28 7.62
C SER A 176 22.99 4.26 6.82
#